data_AF-H2XYP7-F1
#
_entry.id   AF-H2XYP7-F1
#
_cell.length_a   1.000
_cell.length_b   1.000
_cell.length_c   1.000
_cell.angle_alpha   90.00
_cell.angle_beta   90.00
_cell.angle_gamma   90.00
#
_symmetry.space_group_name_H-M   'P 1'
#
loop_
_entity.id
_entity.type
_entity.pdbx_description
1 polymer ?
#
loop_
_entity_poly.entity_id
_entity_poly.type
_entity_poly.pdbx_seq_one_letter_code
_entity_poly.pdbx_strand_id
1 'polypeptide(L)'
;CFPRYVGCGGHLECTKSEFACVVNDVIERCIPRSWVNNGLDDCGGGSDEALTSLRCHSDEWSCDNGRVCLRHNQLCDGVADCLDCSDETINENTFDCPLTDSLEYFSSRYSDVTIKATRCDGRAECFGMYDECNNDVSAGDVICEQPPKYCKHLAGKFLCSETSFQPLYPSTVCDGIMDCHNGIDEMYCDDIRFICDVDINSPAPPKGRKVSIKLTQACDGHVDCMDQSDERNCSNHFYCHDNGIPFFVDKLKILDGHADCGDGSDECPGPDVIDPISSRDEMIKLPWLRWLLWMVAIVSILGNTVVMSHRGLPQIAPLSKCNDVLVTNLAAADVITGIYLLIIGFKSSSFSGSYCQHKVSWQSSSTCRRLGVLIMTSCEASTGIMVIMTTYRLYAVIKPWKVGHIRPLVTALWMGMVWVLSFVIAVIPN
;
A
#
# COMPACT_ATOMS: atom_id res chain seq x y z
N CYS A 1 -0.99 57.78 30.34
CA CYS A 1 0.24 58.52 30.04
C CYS A 1 -0.13 59.96 29.71
N PHE A 2 0.49 60.95 30.36
CA PHE A 2 0.22 62.37 30.12
C PHE A 2 0.72 62.82 28.73
N PRO A 3 0.04 63.75 28.04
CA PRO A 3 0.54 64.30 26.78
C PRO A 3 1.76 65.19 27.01
N ARG A 4 2.78 65.06 26.15
CA ARG A 4 3.97 65.91 26.13
C ARG A 4 3.63 67.24 25.44
N TYR A 5 3.71 68.34 26.18
CA TYR A 5 3.71 69.70 25.62
C TYR A 5 5.15 70.23 25.54
N VAL A 6 5.51 70.85 24.42
CA VAL A 6 6.78 71.57 24.25
C VAL A 6 6.49 73.02 23.87
N GLY A 7 6.88 73.97 24.71
CA GLY A 7 6.91 75.42 24.40
C GLY A 7 5.63 76.22 24.70
N CYS A 8 5.80 77.50 25.02
CA CYS A 8 4.73 78.47 25.30
C CYS A 8 3.93 78.79 24.03
N GLY A 9 2.91 77.97 23.77
CA GLY A 9 2.07 77.97 22.58
C GLY A 9 1.87 76.54 22.11
N GLY A 10 1.22 75.72 22.95
CA GLY A 10 1.22 74.26 22.82
C GLY A 10 0.49 73.77 21.57
N HIS A 11 1.25 73.28 20.59
CA HIS A 11 0.76 72.48 19.47
C HIS A 11 1.13 71.00 19.74
N LEU A 12 0.16 70.09 19.62
CA LEU A 12 0.42 68.65 19.69
C LEU A 12 1.10 68.21 18.38
N GLU A 13 2.24 67.51 18.44
CA GLU A 13 2.90 66.93 17.26
C GLU A 13 2.98 65.40 17.40
N CYS A 14 2.47 64.67 16.40
CA CYS A 14 2.48 63.20 16.37
C CYS A 14 3.78 62.65 15.76
N THR A 15 4.21 61.46 16.18
CA THR A 15 5.38 60.78 15.59
C THR A 15 5.06 60.15 14.22
N LYS A 16 6.08 59.80 13.43
CA LYS A 16 5.91 59.19 12.09
C LYS A 16 5.10 57.88 12.08
N SER A 17 4.96 57.21 13.22
CA SER A 17 4.17 55.97 13.38
C SER A 17 2.73 56.22 13.85
N GLU A 18 2.34 57.47 14.06
CA GLU A 18 1.04 57.86 14.60
C GLU A 18 0.27 58.72 13.58
N PHE A 19 -1.06 58.62 13.64
CA PHE A 19 -2.00 59.43 12.88
C PHE A 19 -2.56 60.54 13.77
N ALA A 20 -2.63 61.76 13.22
CA ALA A 20 -3.11 62.94 13.91
C ALA A 20 -4.64 63.07 13.72
N CYS A 21 -5.41 62.90 14.78
CA CYS A 21 -6.83 63.22 14.77
C CYS A 21 -6.99 64.74 14.84
N VAL A 22 -7.52 65.32 13.75
CA VAL A 22 -7.71 66.77 13.61
C VAL A 22 -9.17 67.11 13.80
N VAL A 23 -9.46 68.11 14.63
CA VAL A 23 -10.79 68.70 14.81
C VAL A 23 -10.65 70.22 14.69
N ASN A 24 -11.34 70.84 13.73
CA ASN A 24 -11.27 72.28 13.46
C ASN A 24 -9.83 72.83 13.30
N ASP A 25 -9.04 72.19 12.44
CA ASP A 25 -7.63 72.54 12.13
C ASP A 25 -6.65 72.50 13.32
N VAL A 26 -7.02 71.85 14.44
CA VAL A 26 -6.14 71.61 15.58
C VAL A 26 -6.02 70.10 15.83
N ILE A 27 -4.79 69.63 16.07
CA ILE A 27 -4.53 68.23 16.41
C ILE A 27 -4.94 67.99 17.88
N GLU A 28 -6.02 67.24 18.11
CA GLU A 28 -6.53 66.95 19.45
C GLU A 28 -5.86 65.73 20.09
N ARG A 29 -5.57 64.70 19.28
CA ARG A 29 -4.97 63.44 19.75
C ARG A 29 -4.20 62.73 18.64
N CYS A 30 -3.26 61.89 19.04
CA CYS A 30 -2.54 60.98 18.13
C CYS A 30 -2.98 59.54 18.40
N ILE A 31 -3.28 58.78 17.34
CA ILE A 31 -3.61 57.35 17.42
C ILE A 31 -2.58 56.53 16.62
N PRO A 32 -2.41 55.22 16.89
CA PRO A 32 -1.57 54.37 16.06
C PRO A 32 -2.05 54.36 14.60
N ARG A 33 -1.13 54.35 13.63
CA ARG A 33 -1.51 54.27 12.21
C ARG A 33 -2.29 53.01 11.84
N SER A 34 -2.15 51.92 12.60
CA SER A 34 -2.93 50.70 12.43
C SER A 34 -4.42 50.84 12.81
N TRP A 35 -4.81 51.97 13.39
CA TRP A 35 -6.20 52.28 13.77
C TRP A 35 -6.87 53.24 12.78
N VAL A 36 -6.24 53.50 11.63
CA VAL A 36 -6.84 54.28 10.55
C VAL A 36 -7.57 53.32 9.61
N ASN A 37 -8.82 53.62 9.26
CA ASN A 37 -9.72 52.79 8.45
C ASN A 37 -9.89 51.36 8.98
N ASN A 38 -9.88 51.20 10.31
CA ASN A 38 -10.11 49.91 10.97
C ASN A 38 -11.62 49.63 11.18
N GLY A 39 -12.49 50.55 10.77
CA GLY A 39 -13.94 50.46 10.90
C GLY A 39 -14.48 50.96 12.24
N LEU A 40 -13.66 51.59 13.09
CA LEU A 40 -14.03 52.14 14.40
C LEU A 40 -13.65 53.62 14.47
N ASP A 41 -14.53 54.46 15.02
CA ASP A 41 -14.24 55.89 15.23
C ASP A 41 -13.39 56.08 16.49
N ASP A 42 -12.07 55.94 16.34
CA ASP A 42 -11.07 56.12 17.40
C ASP A 42 -10.69 57.60 17.58
N CYS A 43 -10.91 58.45 16.56
CA CYS A 43 -10.71 59.90 16.63
C CYS A 43 -11.88 60.67 17.27
N GLY A 44 -13.06 60.06 17.42
CA GLY A 44 -14.28 60.67 17.97
C GLY A 44 -15.01 61.65 17.03
N GLY A 45 -14.49 61.82 15.81
CA GLY A 45 -15.05 62.64 14.74
C GLY A 45 -15.03 61.95 13.37
N GLY A 46 -14.68 60.66 13.34
CA GLY A 46 -14.60 59.80 12.15
C GLY A 46 -13.52 60.20 11.15
N SER A 47 -12.52 61.00 11.54
CA SER A 47 -11.46 61.47 10.63
C SER A 47 -10.40 60.41 10.31
N ASP A 48 -10.27 59.41 11.18
CA ASP A 48 -9.56 58.15 10.97
C ASP A 48 -10.26 57.18 10.00
N GLU A 49 -11.57 57.35 9.81
CA GLU A 49 -12.41 56.51 8.92
C GLU A 49 -12.86 57.26 7.65
N ALA A 50 -12.41 58.51 7.47
CA ALA A 50 -12.76 59.37 6.36
C ALA A 50 -11.96 59.00 5.09
N LEU A 51 -12.37 57.91 4.41
CA LEU A 51 -12.10 57.52 3.02
C LEU A 51 -10.95 58.27 2.33
N THR A 52 -9.74 58.10 2.86
CA THR A 52 -8.50 58.50 2.18
C THR A 52 -7.81 57.21 1.79
N SER A 53 -7.62 57.02 0.49
CA SER A 53 -6.89 55.90 -0.12
C SER A 53 -5.63 55.61 0.69
N LEU A 54 -5.51 54.38 1.20
CA LEU A 54 -4.32 53.91 1.89
C LEU A 54 -3.11 54.13 0.97
N ARG A 55 -2.20 55.05 1.32
CA ARG A 55 -0.95 55.22 0.59
C ARG A 55 0.05 54.20 1.12
N CYS A 56 0.15 53.06 0.44
CA CYS A 56 1.20 52.07 0.68
C CYS A 56 2.59 52.70 0.45
N HIS A 57 3.62 52.14 1.09
CA HIS A 57 5.00 52.54 0.83
C HIS A 57 5.37 52.28 -0.64
N SER A 58 6.40 52.94 -1.18
CA SER A 58 6.83 52.74 -2.58
C SER A 58 7.21 51.30 -2.92
N ASP A 59 7.49 50.50 -1.90
CA ASP A 59 8.02 49.14 -1.99
C ASP A 59 6.96 48.10 -1.54
N GLU A 60 5.70 48.55 -1.37
CA GLU A 60 4.55 47.74 -0.97
C GLU A 60 3.45 47.85 -2.04
N TRP A 61 2.82 46.71 -2.35
CA TRP A 61 1.75 46.60 -3.33
C TRP A 61 0.38 46.70 -2.65
N SER A 62 -0.55 47.48 -3.22
CA SER A 62 -1.90 47.64 -2.66
C SER A 62 -2.88 46.66 -3.28
N CYS A 63 -3.62 45.90 -2.47
CA CYS A 63 -4.79 45.14 -2.93
C CYS A 63 -5.79 46.06 -3.65
N ASP A 64 -6.55 45.54 -4.62
CA ASP A 64 -7.49 46.32 -5.43
C ASP A 64 -8.59 47.01 -4.61
N ASN A 65 -9.00 46.40 -3.49
CA ASN A 65 -9.90 47.06 -2.52
C ASN A 65 -9.27 48.28 -1.79
N GLY A 66 -7.96 48.49 -1.90
CA GLY A 66 -7.21 49.59 -1.29
C GLY A 66 -7.11 49.58 0.24
N ARG A 67 -7.37 48.43 0.88
CA ARG A 67 -7.46 48.30 2.35
C ARG A 67 -6.25 47.61 2.98
N VAL A 68 -5.46 46.88 2.19
CA VAL A 68 -4.31 46.10 2.65
C VAL A 68 -3.12 46.39 1.74
N CYS A 69 -1.95 46.65 2.33
CA CYS A 69 -0.68 46.76 1.64
C CYS A 69 0.11 45.47 1.88
N LEU A 70 0.55 44.84 0.81
CA LEU A 70 1.34 43.62 0.80
C LEU A 70 2.78 43.92 0.42
N ARG A 71 3.71 43.09 0.88
CA ARG A 71 5.06 43.11 0.36
C ARG A 71 5.11 42.40 -0.98
N HIS A 72 6.10 42.73 -1.79
CA HIS A 72 6.30 42.08 -3.09
C HIS A 72 6.40 40.57 -3.01
N ASN A 73 6.85 40.01 -1.86
CA ASN A 73 6.98 38.58 -1.61
C ASN A 73 5.67 37.88 -1.19
N GLN A 74 4.55 38.58 -1.22
CA GLN A 74 3.20 38.08 -0.93
C GLN A 74 2.32 38.15 -2.19
N LEU A 75 2.94 38.35 -3.35
CA LEU A 75 2.26 38.35 -4.63
C LEU A 75 2.44 36.98 -5.23
N CYS A 76 1.34 36.32 -5.60
CA CYS A 76 1.43 35.11 -6.41
C CYS A 76 2.22 34.01 -5.69
N ASP A 77 2.08 33.94 -4.36
CA ASP A 77 2.74 32.99 -3.48
C ASP A 77 1.83 31.77 -3.14
N GLY A 78 0.58 31.79 -3.64
CA GLY A 78 -0.42 30.75 -3.44
C GLY A 78 -1.23 30.91 -2.16
N VAL A 79 -1.13 32.05 -1.47
CA VAL A 79 -1.88 32.38 -0.25
C VAL A 79 -2.67 33.65 -0.50
N ALA A 80 -3.99 33.61 -0.28
CA ALA A 80 -4.82 34.81 -0.35
C ALA A 80 -4.57 35.71 0.89
N ASP A 81 -3.60 36.59 0.78
CA ASP A 81 -3.29 37.66 1.73
C ASP A 81 -4.19 38.88 1.52
N CYS A 82 -4.71 39.10 0.29
CA CYS A 82 -5.79 40.05 0.06
C CYS A 82 -7.17 39.44 0.38
N LEU A 83 -8.05 40.23 1.00
CA LEU A 83 -9.45 39.86 1.30
C LEU A 83 -10.29 39.56 0.04
N ASP A 84 -9.91 40.12 -1.10
CA ASP A 84 -10.47 39.91 -2.43
C ASP A 84 -9.61 39.00 -3.32
N CYS A 85 -8.60 38.35 -2.73
CA CYS A 85 -7.64 37.48 -3.42
C CYS A 85 -6.93 38.13 -4.62
N SER A 86 -6.86 39.46 -4.69
CA SER A 86 -6.30 40.18 -5.85
C SER A 86 -4.78 40.03 -5.99
N ASP A 87 -4.12 39.54 -4.95
CA ASP A 87 -2.74 39.06 -4.92
C ASP A 87 -2.53 37.70 -5.61
N GLU A 88 -3.60 36.93 -5.78
CA GLU A 88 -3.61 35.56 -6.33
C GLU A 88 -4.56 35.40 -7.53
N THR A 89 -5.22 36.48 -7.96
CA THR A 89 -6.25 36.42 -9.00
C THR A 89 -6.19 37.60 -9.96
N ILE A 90 -6.68 37.35 -11.17
CA ILE A 90 -6.70 38.27 -12.30
C ILE A 90 -7.46 39.54 -11.94
N ASN A 91 -6.73 40.61 -11.65
CA ASN A 91 -7.16 41.95 -12.04
C ASN A 91 -6.28 42.39 -13.21
N GLU A 92 -6.85 43.18 -14.13
CA GLU A 92 -6.35 43.56 -15.47
C GLU A 92 -4.97 44.27 -15.49
N ASN A 93 -3.96 43.70 -14.85
CA ASN A 93 -2.59 44.16 -14.80
C ASN A 93 -1.81 43.46 -15.91
N THR A 94 -2.30 43.61 -17.14
CA THR A 94 -1.51 43.27 -18.32
C THR A 94 -0.29 44.17 -18.37
N PHE A 95 0.88 43.57 -18.53
CA PHE A 95 2.12 44.30 -18.63
C PHE A 95 2.96 43.79 -19.79
N ASP A 96 3.87 44.66 -20.25
CA ASP A 96 4.75 44.40 -21.36
C ASP A 96 6.09 43.87 -20.83
N CYS A 97 6.38 42.60 -21.12
CA CYS A 97 7.63 41.95 -20.77
C CYS A 97 8.72 42.30 -21.79
N PRO A 98 9.82 42.95 -21.39
CA PRO A 98 10.93 43.24 -22.29
C PRO A 98 11.69 41.95 -22.65
N LEU A 99 12.04 41.79 -23.93
CA LEU A 99 12.92 40.72 -24.45
C LEU A 99 14.40 40.95 -24.10
N THR A 100 14.71 41.36 -22.87
CA THR A 100 16.08 41.67 -22.46
C THR A 100 16.61 40.63 -21.48
N ASP A 101 17.78 40.12 -21.87
CA ASP A 101 18.70 39.21 -21.19
C ASP A 101 18.28 37.74 -21.27
N SER A 102 18.81 36.96 -22.22
CA SER A 102 20.24 36.75 -22.44
C SER A 102 20.63 36.85 -23.91
N LEU A 103 21.56 37.76 -24.23
CA LEU A 103 22.63 37.66 -25.24
C LEU A 103 22.99 39.09 -25.72
N GLU A 104 24.19 39.54 -25.36
CA GLU A 104 24.86 40.77 -25.82
C GLU A 104 24.94 40.94 -27.37
N TYR A 105 24.38 40.02 -28.16
CA TYR A 105 24.45 40.03 -29.63
C TYR A 105 23.28 40.74 -30.33
N PHE A 106 22.15 41.00 -29.65
CA PHE A 106 20.91 41.51 -30.28
C PHE A 106 20.51 42.95 -29.91
N SER A 107 21.36 43.67 -29.16
CA SER A 107 21.10 45.04 -28.65
C SER A 107 20.86 46.12 -29.72
N SER A 108 21.07 45.85 -31.02
CA SER A 108 21.03 46.91 -32.04
C SER A 108 19.87 46.87 -33.04
N ARG A 109 18.96 45.88 -33.00
CA ARG A 109 17.91 45.78 -34.04
C ARG A 109 16.48 45.58 -33.57
N TYR A 110 16.21 45.18 -32.33
CA TYR A 110 14.85 44.80 -31.91
C TYR A 110 14.60 45.10 -30.42
N SER A 111 14.96 46.30 -29.97
CA SER A 111 14.76 46.77 -28.60
C SER A 111 13.31 47.16 -28.27
N ASP A 112 12.35 46.85 -29.15
CA ASP A 112 10.98 47.38 -29.10
C ASP A 112 9.91 46.29 -29.30
N VAL A 113 10.28 45.02 -29.09
CA VAL A 113 9.30 43.93 -29.07
C VAL A 113 9.08 43.48 -27.65
N THR A 114 7.91 43.84 -27.14
CA THR A 114 7.38 43.44 -25.87
C THR A 114 6.39 42.30 -26.06
N ILE A 115 6.39 41.35 -25.12
CA ILE A 115 5.35 40.34 -25.02
C ILE A 115 4.32 40.85 -24.01
N LYS A 116 3.04 40.89 -24.41
CA LYS A 116 1.97 41.16 -23.47
C LYS A 116 1.71 39.92 -22.64
N ALA A 117 1.78 40.08 -21.32
CA ALA A 117 1.49 39.03 -20.36
C ALA A 117 0.55 39.55 -19.28
N THR A 118 -0.17 38.62 -18.67
CA THR A 118 -1.03 38.89 -17.53
C THR A 118 -0.31 38.40 -16.28
N ARG A 119 -0.33 39.17 -15.18
CA ARG A 119 0.23 38.65 -13.93
C ARG A 119 -0.66 37.57 -13.34
N CYS A 120 -0.05 36.43 -13.04
CA CYS A 120 -0.58 35.40 -12.15
C CYS A 120 -1.92 34.84 -12.66
N ASP A 121 -2.00 34.63 -13.96
CA ASP A 121 -3.17 34.07 -14.63
C ASP A 121 -3.05 32.56 -14.90
N GLY A 122 -1.95 31.95 -14.46
CA GLY A 122 -1.63 30.55 -14.67
C GLY A 122 -0.97 30.26 -16.02
N ARG A 123 -0.65 31.29 -16.83
CA ARG A 123 0.08 31.15 -18.10
C ARG A 123 1.39 31.90 -18.06
N ALA A 124 2.49 31.15 -18.18
CA ALA A 124 3.77 31.75 -18.50
C ALA A 124 3.82 32.26 -19.95
N GLU A 125 3.67 33.56 -20.11
CA GLU A 125 3.83 34.32 -21.33
C GLU A 125 5.18 35.05 -21.37
N CYS A 126 5.78 35.35 -20.22
CA CYS A 126 7.08 35.99 -20.13
C CYS A 126 8.25 35.01 -20.06
N PHE A 127 9.39 35.43 -20.60
CA PHE A 127 10.63 34.65 -20.53
C PHE A 127 11.07 34.51 -19.07
N GLY A 128 11.28 33.28 -18.59
CA GLY A 128 11.62 33.03 -17.18
C GLY A 128 10.41 32.93 -16.23
N MET A 129 9.18 32.99 -16.75
CA MET A 129 7.91 32.79 -16.03
C MET A 129 7.63 33.80 -14.91
N TYR A 130 8.29 34.97 -14.92
CA TYR A 130 8.16 35.96 -13.84
C TYR A 130 6.81 36.68 -13.82
N ASP A 131 6.03 36.59 -14.90
CA ASP A 131 4.61 36.93 -14.90
C ASP A 131 3.80 36.07 -13.94
N GLU A 132 4.28 34.86 -13.67
CA GLU A 132 3.66 33.86 -12.81
C GLU A 132 4.40 33.72 -11.47
N CYS A 133 5.34 34.60 -11.10
CA CYS A 133 6.15 34.45 -9.90
C CYS A 133 6.32 35.74 -9.10
N ASN A 134 6.57 35.56 -7.81
CA ASN A 134 6.64 36.53 -6.72
C ASN A 134 7.84 37.52 -6.75
N ASN A 135 8.48 37.76 -7.90
CA ASN A 135 9.74 38.51 -7.94
C ASN A 135 9.64 39.88 -8.64
N ASP A 136 10.15 40.88 -7.89
CA ASP A 136 10.25 42.29 -8.22
C ASP A 136 10.85 42.54 -9.61
N VAL A 137 10.16 43.36 -10.39
CA VAL A 137 10.59 43.81 -11.70
C VAL A 137 11.78 44.74 -11.54
N SER A 138 12.99 44.21 -11.76
CA SER A 138 14.16 45.00 -12.14
C SER A 138 15.12 44.12 -12.94
N ALA A 139 14.89 44.09 -14.25
CA ALA A 139 15.84 43.74 -15.30
C ALA A 139 16.61 42.39 -15.16
N GLY A 140 16.09 41.38 -15.86
CA GLY A 140 16.91 40.68 -16.85
C GLY A 140 17.92 39.63 -16.38
N ASP A 141 17.61 38.74 -15.43
CA ASP A 141 18.40 37.49 -15.27
C ASP A 141 17.77 36.49 -14.26
N VAL A 142 16.45 36.50 -14.06
CA VAL A 142 15.81 35.69 -13.01
C VAL A 142 14.88 34.64 -13.62
N ILE A 143 15.31 33.39 -13.59
CA ILE A 143 14.48 32.20 -13.78
C ILE A 143 13.73 32.00 -12.46
N CYS A 144 12.41 31.78 -12.48
CA CYS A 144 11.68 31.40 -11.27
C CYS A 144 12.28 30.13 -10.65
N GLU A 145 12.97 30.25 -9.51
CA GLU A 145 13.53 29.09 -8.81
C GLU A 145 12.42 28.19 -8.21
N GLN A 146 11.21 28.73 -7.99
CA GLN A 146 10.03 27.98 -7.56
C GLN A 146 8.73 28.57 -8.18
N PRO A 147 8.06 27.89 -9.12
CA PRO A 147 6.76 28.34 -9.62
C PRO A 147 5.66 28.14 -8.56
N PRO A 148 4.66 29.03 -8.47
CA PRO A 148 3.62 28.93 -7.43
C PRO A 148 2.63 27.78 -7.66
N LYS A 149 1.99 27.38 -6.55
CA LYS A 149 1.13 26.18 -6.46
C LYS A 149 -0.11 26.21 -7.35
N TYR A 150 -0.51 27.37 -7.87
CA TYR A 150 -1.67 27.52 -8.76
C TYR A 150 -1.31 27.40 -10.24
N CYS A 151 -0.02 27.36 -10.63
CA CYS A 151 0.43 27.09 -12.00
C CYS A 151 0.13 25.67 -12.50
N LYS A 152 -0.80 24.94 -11.85
CA LYS A 152 -1.15 23.54 -12.12
C LYS A 152 -1.77 23.30 -13.51
N HIS A 153 -2.04 24.35 -14.28
CA HIS A 153 -2.57 24.26 -15.63
C HIS A 153 -1.89 25.29 -16.56
N LEU A 154 -0.59 25.12 -16.85
CA LEU A 154 0.09 25.91 -17.87
C LEU A 154 -0.59 25.73 -19.23
N ALA A 155 -1.36 26.73 -19.66
CA ALA A 155 -1.99 26.76 -20.98
C ALA A 155 -1.30 27.78 -21.89
N GLY A 156 0.02 27.68 -22.09
CA GLY A 156 0.82 28.65 -22.85
C GLY A 156 1.74 28.03 -23.90
N LYS A 157 2.23 28.84 -24.84
CA LYS A 157 3.30 28.44 -25.77
C LYS A 157 4.62 28.45 -25.00
N PHE A 158 5.16 27.27 -24.72
CA PHE A 158 6.41 27.11 -23.98
C PHE A 158 7.61 27.23 -24.94
N LEU A 159 8.70 27.88 -24.53
CA LEU A 159 9.92 28.00 -25.33
C LEU A 159 11.06 27.27 -24.63
N CYS A 160 11.66 26.28 -25.27
CA CYS A 160 12.84 25.60 -24.76
C CYS A 160 14.03 26.58 -24.74
N SER A 161 14.69 26.75 -23.59
CA SER A 161 15.81 27.67 -23.38
C SER A 161 16.88 27.66 -24.50
N GLU A 162 17.30 28.88 -24.88
CA GLU A 162 18.48 29.34 -25.65
C GLU A 162 18.84 28.70 -27.00
N THR A 163 18.36 27.51 -27.35
CA THR A 163 18.82 26.79 -28.55
C THR A 163 17.72 26.46 -29.55
N SER A 164 16.45 26.66 -29.19
CA SER A 164 15.30 26.26 -30.00
C SER A 164 14.25 27.37 -30.04
N PHE A 165 14.31 28.25 -31.04
CA PHE A 165 13.34 29.34 -31.25
C PHE A 165 11.93 28.87 -31.68
N GLN A 166 11.62 27.58 -31.54
CA GLN A 166 10.34 27.02 -31.95
C GLN A 166 9.43 26.87 -30.72
N PRO A 167 8.28 27.56 -30.68
CA PRO A 167 7.34 27.43 -29.57
C PRO A 167 6.77 26.01 -29.53
N LEU A 168 6.84 25.39 -28.36
CA LEU A 168 6.14 24.15 -28.04
C LEU A 168 4.64 24.45 -27.87
N TYR A 169 3.83 23.46 -28.25
CA TYR A 169 2.39 23.54 -28.04
C TYR A 169 2.10 23.16 -26.59
N PRO A 170 1.02 23.67 -25.98
CA PRO A 170 0.63 23.25 -24.63
C PRO A 170 0.45 21.73 -24.48
N SER A 171 0.15 21.02 -25.57
CA SER A 171 0.01 19.56 -25.60
C SER A 171 1.33 18.78 -25.56
N THR A 172 2.46 19.45 -25.77
CA THR A 172 3.82 18.88 -25.78
C THR A 172 4.59 19.29 -24.52
N VAL A 173 3.88 19.75 -23.48
CA VAL A 173 4.43 20.01 -22.15
C VAL A 173 3.83 18.96 -21.22
N CYS A 174 4.65 18.31 -20.40
CA CYS A 174 4.25 17.13 -19.63
C CYS A 174 3.51 16.11 -20.51
N ASP A 175 4.05 15.82 -21.68
CA ASP A 175 3.49 14.89 -22.65
C ASP A 175 4.15 13.49 -22.57
N GLY A 176 5.17 13.36 -21.72
CA GLY A 176 5.94 12.15 -21.46
C GLY A 176 7.18 12.01 -22.31
N ILE A 177 7.42 12.95 -23.22
CA ILE A 177 8.46 12.92 -24.22
C ILE A 177 9.35 14.14 -24.01
N MET A 178 10.66 13.89 -23.98
CA MET A 178 11.63 14.98 -23.89
C MET A 178 11.74 15.70 -25.26
N ASP A 179 10.96 16.76 -25.44
CA ASP A 179 10.96 17.62 -26.62
C ASP A 179 11.97 18.77 -26.50
N CYS A 180 12.22 19.28 -25.29
CA CYS A 180 13.32 20.22 -25.05
C CYS A 180 14.67 19.49 -24.87
N HIS A 181 15.77 20.12 -25.33
CA HIS A 181 17.12 19.56 -25.19
C HIS A 181 17.52 19.28 -23.72
N ASN A 182 17.02 20.13 -22.79
CA ASN A 182 17.29 20.02 -21.36
C ASN A 182 16.17 19.30 -20.60
N GLY A 183 15.11 18.82 -21.28
CA GLY A 183 13.98 18.11 -20.67
C GLY A 183 13.14 18.92 -19.69
N ILE A 184 13.25 20.26 -19.73
CA ILE A 184 12.51 21.17 -18.85
C ILE A 184 10.99 21.09 -19.06
N ASP A 185 10.56 20.66 -20.24
CA ASP A 185 9.18 20.39 -20.63
C ASP A 185 8.56 19.20 -19.87
N GLU A 186 9.38 18.35 -19.27
CA GLU A 186 8.97 17.18 -18.48
C GLU A 186 9.31 17.30 -16.98
N MET A 187 9.76 18.49 -16.53
CA MET A 187 10.02 18.76 -15.12
C MET A 187 8.74 19.25 -14.42
N TYR A 188 8.57 18.88 -13.15
CA TYR A 188 7.44 19.31 -12.30
C TYR A 188 6.06 18.79 -12.75
N CYS A 189 6.03 17.62 -13.41
CA CYS A 189 4.80 16.96 -13.89
C CYS A 189 4.26 15.88 -12.92
N ASP A 190 4.81 15.77 -11.71
CA ASP A 190 4.62 14.68 -10.74
C ASP A 190 3.16 14.47 -10.32
N ASP A 191 2.35 15.54 -10.35
CA ASP A 191 0.93 15.52 -9.96
C ASP A 191 0.01 14.94 -11.05
N ILE A 192 0.46 14.86 -12.31
CA ILE A 192 -0.34 14.43 -13.47
C ILE A 192 0.26 13.25 -14.22
N ARG A 193 1.54 12.96 -14.00
CA ARG A 193 2.28 11.87 -14.64
C ARG A 193 3.11 11.10 -13.64
N PHE A 194 3.28 9.82 -13.93
CA PHE A 194 4.20 8.96 -13.21
C PHE A 194 5.58 9.05 -13.86
N ILE A 195 6.59 9.45 -13.09
CA ILE A 195 7.97 9.57 -13.57
C ILE A 195 8.65 8.20 -13.49
N CYS A 196 9.20 7.74 -14.62
CA CYS A 196 9.98 6.51 -14.64
C CYS A 196 11.34 6.74 -13.97
N ASP A 197 11.87 5.77 -13.24
CA ASP A 197 13.20 5.85 -12.61
C ASP A 197 14.30 5.69 -13.67
N VAL A 198 14.65 6.80 -14.30
CA VAL A 198 15.65 6.84 -15.38
C VAL A 198 17.07 6.91 -14.81
N ASP A 199 17.85 5.85 -15.00
CA ASP A 199 19.29 5.87 -14.69
C ASP A 199 19.99 6.92 -15.58
N ILE A 200 20.58 7.92 -14.91
CA ILE A 200 21.24 9.09 -15.49
C ILE A 200 22.56 8.67 -16.18
N ASN A 201 23.06 7.46 -15.90
CA ASN A 201 24.33 6.95 -16.42
C ASN A 201 24.23 6.15 -17.74
N SER A 202 23.01 5.92 -18.26
CA SER A 202 22.84 5.23 -19.54
C SER A 202 23.06 6.17 -20.74
N PRO A 203 23.81 5.75 -21.79
CA PRO A 203 24.06 6.58 -22.96
C PRO A 203 22.73 6.89 -23.70
N ALA A 204 22.42 8.18 -23.81
CA ALA A 204 21.16 8.68 -24.34
C ALA A 204 20.90 8.26 -25.81
N PRO A 205 19.66 7.92 -26.18
CA PRO A 205 19.23 7.99 -27.57
C PRO A 205 19.04 9.47 -27.99
N PRO A 206 19.34 9.84 -29.25
CA PRO A 206 19.15 11.19 -29.74
C PRO A 206 17.65 11.47 -29.98
N LYS A 207 17.04 12.25 -29.08
CA LYS A 207 15.62 12.71 -29.07
C LYS A 207 14.57 11.60 -28.91
N GLY A 208 13.58 11.81 -28.04
CA GLY A 208 12.44 10.91 -27.84
C GLY A 208 12.53 9.88 -26.70
N ARG A 209 13.22 10.21 -25.60
CA ARG A 209 13.19 9.37 -24.37
C ARG A 209 11.80 9.54 -23.72
N LYS A 210 11.07 8.43 -23.49
CA LYS A 210 9.85 8.39 -22.66
C LYS A 210 10.31 8.54 -21.21
N VAL A 211 10.07 9.69 -20.58
CA VAL A 211 10.53 10.01 -19.22
C VAL A 211 9.43 9.82 -18.19
N SER A 212 8.18 10.01 -18.61
CA SER A 212 7.01 9.87 -17.76
C SER A 212 5.84 9.22 -18.51
N ILE A 213 4.99 8.51 -17.78
CA ILE A 213 3.77 7.85 -18.28
C ILE A 213 2.53 8.47 -17.62
N LYS A 214 1.33 8.15 -18.13
CA LYS A 214 0.10 8.59 -17.46
C LYS A 214 -0.02 7.92 -16.09
N LEU A 215 -0.55 8.62 -15.09
CA LEU A 215 -0.79 8.03 -13.76
C LEU A 215 -1.65 6.75 -13.81
N THR A 216 -2.55 6.63 -14.79
CA THR A 216 -3.39 5.43 -14.98
C THR A 216 -2.62 4.21 -15.47
N GLN A 217 -1.40 4.40 -15.97
CA GLN A 217 -0.51 3.34 -16.45
C GLN A 217 0.50 2.93 -15.38
N ALA A 218 0.49 3.59 -14.21
CA ALA A 218 1.25 3.12 -13.06
C ALA A 218 0.45 2.03 -12.35
N CYS A 219 1.12 0.92 -12.03
CA CYS A 219 0.52 -0.21 -11.33
C CYS A 219 -0.71 -0.81 -12.04
N ASP A 220 -0.72 -0.81 -13.38
CA ASP A 220 -1.85 -1.32 -14.18
C ASP A 220 -1.66 -2.77 -14.63
N GLY A 221 -0.52 -3.37 -14.29
CA GLY A 221 -0.16 -4.73 -14.63
C GLY A 221 0.63 -4.85 -15.93
N HIS A 222 0.97 -3.73 -16.57
CA HIS A 222 1.74 -3.66 -17.80
C HIS A 222 3.01 -2.84 -17.61
N VAL A 223 4.13 -3.39 -18.08
CA VAL A 223 5.40 -2.66 -18.10
C VAL A 223 5.35 -1.60 -19.22
N ASP A 224 5.17 -0.37 -18.81
CA ASP A 224 5.03 0.85 -19.61
C ASP A 224 6.29 1.75 -19.51
N CYS A 225 7.00 1.69 -18.39
CA CYS A 225 8.34 2.25 -18.22
C CYS A 225 9.44 1.26 -18.66
N MET A 226 10.50 1.76 -19.32
CA MET A 226 11.60 0.90 -19.81
C MET A 226 12.35 0.17 -18.70
N ASP A 227 12.38 0.75 -17.50
CA ASP A 227 13.04 0.22 -16.31
C ASP A 227 12.08 -0.55 -15.39
N GLN A 228 10.79 -0.66 -15.75
CA GLN A 228 9.73 -1.33 -14.98
C GLN A 228 9.41 -0.67 -13.62
N SER A 229 9.75 0.61 -13.44
CA SER A 229 9.48 1.34 -12.19
C SER A 229 8.01 1.55 -11.91
N ASP A 230 7.22 1.68 -12.96
CA ASP A 230 5.76 1.80 -12.95
C ASP A 230 5.04 0.62 -12.30
N GLU A 231 5.68 -0.55 -12.29
CA GLU A 231 5.13 -1.78 -11.72
C GLU A 231 5.79 -2.19 -10.40
N ARG A 232 6.66 -1.33 -9.84
CA ARG A 232 7.31 -1.56 -8.55
C ARG A 232 6.57 -0.88 -7.41
N ASN A 233 6.53 -1.56 -6.26
CA ASN A 233 5.95 -1.07 -5.00
C ASN A 233 4.44 -0.68 -5.09
N CYS A 234 3.68 -1.42 -5.88
CA CYS A 234 2.26 -1.22 -6.11
C CYS A 234 1.41 -1.86 -5.01
N SER A 235 0.42 -1.13 -4.51
CA SER A 235 -0.47 -1.60 -3.43
C SER A 235 -1.44 -2.70 -3.88
N ASN A 236 -1.65 -2.89 -5.18
CA ASN A 236 -2.50 -3.92 -5.78
C ASN A 236 -1.70 -5.16 -6.24
N HIS A 237 -0.37 -5.14 -6.16
CA HIS A 237 0.48 -6.25 -6.62
C HIS A 237 1.04 -7.07 -5.46
N PHE A 238 1.22 -8.37 -5.72
CA PHE A 238 1.97 -9.28 -4.89
C PHE A 238 3.24 -9.68 -5.64
N TYR A 239 4.39 -9.34 -5.07
CA TYR A 239 5.68 -9.62 -5.68
C TYR A 239 6.12 -11.04 -5.32
N CYS A 240 6.35 -11.86 -6.36
CA CYS A 240 6.85 -13.22 -6.17
C CYS A 240 8.25 -13.18 -5.54
N HIS A 241 8.57 -14.18 -4.70
CA HIS A 241 9.87 -14.21 -4.03
C HIS A 241 10.99 -14.53 -5.03
N ASP A 242 12.24 -14.21 -4.67
CA ASP A 242 13.44 -14.53 -5.47
C ASP A 242 13.39 -14.08 -6.94
N ASN A 243 12.73 -12.96 -7.25
CA ASN A 243 12.49 -12.48 -8.61
C ASN A 243 11.82 -13.55 -9.50
N GLY A 244 10.82 -14.23 -8.94
CA GLY A 244 9.99 -15.21 -9.66
C GLY A 244 9.40 -14.64 -10.94
N ILE A 245 9.06 -15.54 -11.88
CA ILE A 245 8.38 -15.21 -13.13
C ILE A 245 6.93 -15.71 -13.01
N PRO A 246 5.90 -14.87 -13.18
CA PRO A 246 5.94 -13.42 -13.41
C PRO A 246 6.44 -12.64 -12.19
N PHE A 247 6.97 -11.42 -12.40
CA PHE A 247 7.56 -10.57 -11.34
C PHE A 247 6.57 -10.23 -10.23
N PHE A 248 5.30 -10.11 -10.59
CA PHE A 248 4.20 -9.92 -9.67
C PHE A 248 2.95 -10.63 -10.18
N VAL A 249 2.01 -10.83 -9.27
CA VAL A 249 0.64 -11.30 -9.53
C VAL A 249 -0.35 -10.36 -8.86
N ASP A 250 -1.60 -10.38 -9.31
CA ASP A 250 -2.68 -9.63 -8.67
C ASP A 250 -2.90 -10.16 -7.24
N LYS A 251 -3.16 -9.26 -6.28
CA LYS A 251 -3.46 -9.67 -4.90
C LYS A 251 -4.65 -10.62 -4.76
N LEU A 252 -5.58 -10.61 -5.73
CA LEU A 252 -6.71 -11.55 -5.77
C LEU A 252 -6.28 -13.00 -6.04
N LYS A 253 -5.08 -13.21 -6.57
CA LYS A 253 -4.50 -14.53 -6.86
C LYS A 253 -3.68 -15.10 -5.70
N ILE A 254 -3.61 -14.39 -4.58
CA ILE A 254 -2.96 -14.89 -3.37
C ILE A 254 -3.89 -15.94 -2.73
N LEU A 255 -3.35 -17.11 -2.39
CA LEU A 255 -4.07 -18.20 -1.72
C LEU A 255 -5.32 -18.67 -2.50
N ASP A 256 -5.26 -18.65 -3.83
CA ASP A 256 -6.35 -19.09 -4.69
C ASP A 256 -6.26 -20.60 -5.05
N GLY A 257 -5.22 -21.27 -4.54
CA GLY A 257 -4.94 -22.69 -4.74
C GLY A 257 -4.16 -22.99 -6.02
N HIS A 258 -3.75 -21.97 -6.77
CA HIS A 258 -2.97 -22.08 -7.99
C HIS A 258 -1.63 -21.36 -7.80
N ALA A 259 -0.54 -22.00 -8.18
CA ALA A 259 0.76 -21.34 -8.24
C ALA A 259 0.79 -20.46 -9.51
N ASP A 260 0.42 -19.20 -9.38
CA ASP A 260 0.59 -18.17 -10.40
C ASP A 260 2.02 -17.62 -10.39
N CYS A 261 2.65 -17.53 -9.22
CA CYS A 261 4.09 -17.28 -9.13
C CYS A 261 4.88 -18.54 -9.55
N GLY A 262 5.93 -18.38 -10.37
CA GLY A 262 6.77 -19.51 -10.81
C GLY A 262 7.44 -20.29 -9.68
N ASP A 263 7.58 -19.69 -8.50
CA ASP A 263 8.08 -20.29 -7.25
C ASP A 263 6.95 -20.70 -6.27
N GLY A 264 5.69 -20.38 -6.57
CA GLY A 264 4.52 -20.67 -5.73
C GLY A 264 4.45 -19.86 -4.43
N SER A 265 5.11 -18.70 -4.38
CA SER A 265 5.14 -17.84 -3.18
C SER A 265 3.80 -17.17 -2.86
N ASP A 266 2.94 -17.00 -3.86
CA ASP A 266 1.56 -16.51 -3.79
C ASP A 266 0.64 -17.41 -2.95
N GLU A 267 0.89 -18.71 -2.96
CA GLU A 267 0.17 -19.68 -2.12
C GLU A 267 0.71 -19.76 -0.69
N CYS A 268 1.80 -19.04 -0.39
CA CYS A 268 2.51 -19.11 0.88
C CYS A 268 2.91 -17.71 1.42
N PRO A 269 2.00 -16.71 1.49
CA PRO A 269 2.34 -15.35 1.88
C PRO A 269 2.66 -15.28 3.38
N GLY A 270 3.94 -15.13 3.69
CA GLY A 270 4.44 -14.84 5.04
C GLY A 270 4.49 -16.03 6.04
N PRO A 271 5.11 -15.80 7.21
CA PRO A 271 5.39 -16.83 8.23
C PRO A 271 4.18 -17.22 9.10
N ASP A 272 3.06 -16.51 8.98
CA ASP A 272 2.00 -16.48 10.00
C ASP A 272 0.74 -17.31 9.66
N VAL A 273 0.63 -17.85 8.45
CA VAL A 273 -0.54 -18.66 8.05
C VAL A 273 -0.22 -20.15 8.12
N ILE A 274 0.27 -20.62 9.27
CA ILE A 274 0.53 -22.05 9.44
C ILE A 274 0.11 -22.53 10.81
N ASP A 275 -0.83 -23.48 10.78
CA ASP A 275 -1.42 -24.16 11.93
C ASP A 275 -0.37 -24.56 12.98
N PRO A 276 -0.74 -24.68 14.26
CA PRO A 276 0.20 -24.98 15.35
C PRO A 276 1.07 -26.24 15.18
N ILE A 277 0.70 -27.13 14.25
CA ILE A 277 1.37 -28.40 13.97
C ILE A 277 2.23 -28.42 12.70
N SER A 278 2.03 -27.49 11.76
CA SER A 278 2.71 -27.45 10.46
C SER A 278 3.55 -26.17 10.30
N SER A 279 4.52 -26.15 9.40
CA SER A 279 5.26 -24.95 9.01
C SER A 279 5.44 -24.88 7.49
N ARG A 280 6.05 -23.81 6.97
CA ARG A 280 6.16 -23.56 5.52
C ARG A 280 6.91 -24.69 4.86
N ASP A 281 8.02 -25.06 5.48
CA ASP A 281 8.96 -26.02 4.94
C ASP A 281 8.58 -27.45 5.34
N GLU A 282 7.70 -27.64 6.33
CA GLU A 282 7.55 -28.94 6.99
C GLU A 282 6.09 -29.26 7.34
N MET A 283 5.66 -30.47 6.98
CA MET A 283 4.32 -30.97 7.30
C MET A 283 4.06 -31.03 8.81
N ILE A 284 5.08 -31.44 9.58
CA ILE A 284 5.05 -31.47 11.05
C ILE A 284 6.18 -30.57 11.53
N LYS A 285 5.88 -29.40 12.10
CA LYS A 285 6.87 -28.37 12.46
C LYS A 285 7.92 -28.87 13.46
N LEU A 286 7.50 -29.62 14.48
CA LEU A 286 8.36 -29.98 15.61
C LEU A 286 9.18 -31.26 15.32
N PRO A 287 10.52 -31.23 15.42
CA PRO A 287 11.37 -32.40 15.16
C PRO A 287 11.06 -33.61 16.04
N TRP A 288 10.73 -33.38 17.32
CA TRP A 288 10.41 -34.46 18.26
C TRP A 288 9.10 -35.18 17.91
N LEU A 289 8.12 -34.48 17.33
CA LEU A 289 6.88 -35.10 16.86
C LEU A 289 7.12 -36.02 15.67
N ARG A 290 8.05 -35.67 14.77
CA ARG A 290 8.45 -36.54 13.65
C ARG A 290 9.08 -37.83 14.14
N TRP A 291 9.98 -37.74 15.13
CA TRP A 291 10.60 -38.91 15.74
C TRP A 291 9.56 -39.79 16.45
N LEU A 292 8.68 -39.17 17.24
CA LEU A 292 7.59 -39.88 17.92
C LEU A 292 6.66 -40.61 16.93
N LEU A 293 6.34 -39.97 15.79
CA LEU A 293 5.49 -40.55 14.76
C LEU A 293 6.06 -41.85 14.21
N TRP A 294 7.35 -41.87 13.84
CA TRP A 294 8.01 -43.09 13.37
C TRP A 294 8.05 -44.19 14.44
N MET A 295 8.32 -43.82 15.69
CA MET A 295 8.35 -44.77 16.81
C MET A 295 6.98 -45.41 17.04
N VAL A 296 5.91 -44.62 17.09
CA VAL A 296 4.54 -45.14 17.27
C VAL A 296 4.12 -46.00 16.08
N ALA A 297 4.44 -45.60 14.86
CA ALA A 297 4.14 -46.40 13.66
C ALA A 297 4.77 -47.80 13.73
N ILE A 298 6.07 -47.88 14.02
CA ILE A 298 6.82 -49.15 14.09
C ILE A 298 6.32 -50.02 15.25
N VAL A 299 6.13 -49.44 16.44
CA VAL A 299 5.66 -50.18 17.62
C VAL A 299 4.25 -50.72 17.39
N SER A 300 3.34 -49.94 16.80
CA SER A 300 1.99 -50.38 16.48
C SER A 300 1.97 -51.50 15.44
N ILE A 301 2.81 -51.44 14.41
CA ILE A 301 2.87 -52.51 13.40
C ILE A 301 3.48 -53.79 14.01
N LEU A 302 4.67 -53.71 14.60
CA LEU A 302 5.38 -54.88 15.13
C LEU A 302 4.63 -55.52 16.31
N GLY A 303 4.23 -54.70 17.28
CA GLY A 303 3.55 -55.15 18.49
C GLY A 303 2.25 -55.89 18.18
N ASN A 304 1.40 -55.32 17.32
CA ASN A 304 0.13 -55.93 16.98
C ASN A 304 0.27 -57.12 16.01
N THR A 305 1.26 -57.11 15.12
CA THR A 305 1.56 -58.28 14.26
C THR A 305 1.98 -59.49 15.09
N VAL A 306 2.78 -59.29 16.15
CA VAL A 306 3.15 -60.36 17.09
C VAL A 306 1.92 -60.91 17.81
N VAL A 307 1.01 -60.04 18.27
CA VAL A 307 -0.25 -60.45 18.93
C VAL A 307 -1.11 -61.30 18.00
N MET A 308 -1.29 -60.88 16.74
CA MET A 308 -2.04 -61.64 15.74
C MET A 308 -1.40 -63.00 15.45
N SER A 309 -0.06 -63.04 15.33
CA SER A 309 0.69 -64.27 15.02
C SER A 309 0.62 -65.29 16.17
N HIS A 310 0.75 -64.82 17.41
CA HIS A 310 0.73 -65.68 18.59
C HIS A 310 -0.66 -66.25 18.90
N ARG A 311 -1.73 -65.48 18.63
CA ARG A 311 -3.12 -65.90 18.87
C ARG A 311 -3.75 -66.67 17.70
N GLY A 312 -3.10 -66.66 16.52
CA GLY A 312 -3.45 -67.51 15.39
C GLY A 312 -3.07 -68.99 15.56
N LEU A 313 -2.27 -69.33 16.58
CA LEU A 313 -1.90 -70.70 16.90
C LEU A 313 -3.06 -71.45 17.58
N PRO A 314 -3.28 -72.75 17.27
CA PRO A 314 -4.44 -73.50 17.76
C PRO A 314 -4.40 -73.68 19.28
N GLN A 315 -5.30 -73.00 20.00
CA GLN A 315 -5.52 -73.17 21.44
C GLN A 315 -6.69 -74.11 21.78
N ILE A 316 -6.55 -74.82 22.90
CA ILE A 316 -7.33 -76.01 23.27
C ILE A 316 -8.69 -75.68 23.93
N ALA A 317 -8.90 -74.46 24.47
CA ALA A 317 -10.11 -74.10 25.24
C ALA A 317 -11.13 -73.22 24.46
N PRO A 318 -12.45 -73.50 24.51
CA PRO A 318 -13.47 -72.79 23.72
C PRO A 318 -13.79 -71.36 24.22
N LEU A 319 -13.60 -71.08 25.51
CA LEU A 319 -13.84 -69.74 26.09
C LEU A 319 -12.72 -68.74 25.71
N SER A 320 -11.49 -69.21 25.47
CA SER A 320 -10.43 -68.33 24.99
C SER A 320 -10.67 -67.92 23.54
N LYS A 321 -11.26 -68.79 22.70
CA LYS A 321 -11.49 -68.54 21.27
C LYS A 321 -12.31 -67.27 20.98
N CYS A 322 -13.35 -66.95 21.76
CA CYS A 322 -14.13 -65.72 21.56
C CYS A 322 -13.31 -64.46 21.90
N ASN A 323 -12.56 -64.50 23.01
CA ASN A 323 -11.68 -63.40 23.41
C ASN A 323 -10.49 -63.25 22.45
N ASP A 324 -9.99 -64.36 21.91
CA ASP A 324 -8.93 -64.37 20.90
C ASP A 324 -9.41 -63.73 19.60
N VAL A 325 -10.65 -63.99 19.16
CA VAL A 325 -11.26 -63.30 18.00
C VAL A 325 -11.33 -61.80 18.23
N LEU A 326 -11.80 -61.34 19.40
CA LEU A 326 -11.89 -59.91 19.74
C LEU A 326 -10.51 -59.23 19.75
N VAL A 327 -9.53 -59.82 20.43
CA VAL A 327 -8.18 -59.25 20.53
C VAL A 327 -7.45 -59.28 19.18
N THR A 328 -7.68 -60.31 18.36
CA THR A 328 -7.08 -60.38 17.01
C THR A 328 -7.65 -59.30 16.09
N ASN A 329 -8.96 -59.01 16.18
CA ASN A 329 -9.57 -57.91 15.42
C ASN A 329 -9.10 -56.54 15.91
N LEU A 330 -8.93 -56.35 17.22
CA LEU A 330 -8.39 -55.11 17.79
C LEU A 330 -6.95 -54.87 17.30
N ALA A 331 -6.12 -55.91 17.35
CA ALA A 331 -4.75 -55.85 16.83
C ALA A 331 -4.72 -55.53 15.33
N ALA A 332 -5.66 -56.09 14.54
CA ALA A 332 -5.76 -55.78 13.11
C ALA A 332 -6.09 -54.29 12.85
N ALA A 333 -7.01 -53.69 13.61
CA ALA A 333 -7.29 -52.26 13.52
C ALA A 333 -6.04 -51.43 13.90
N ASP A 334 -5.38 -51.75 15.01
CA ASP A 334 -4.18 -51.00 15.42
C ASP A 334 -3.00 -51.13 14.43
N VAL A 335 -2.88 -52.27 13.71
CA VAL A 335 -1.95 -52.40 12.57
C VAL A 335 -2.32 -51.43 11.44
N ILE A 336 -3.61 -51.28 11.11
CA ILE A 336 -4.06 -50.31 10.10
C ILE A 336 -3.67 -48.88 10.50
N THR A 337 -3.86 -48.50 11.78
CA THR A 337 -3.40 -47.21 12.31
C THR A 337 -1.88 -47.06 12.17
N GLY A 338 -1.12 -48.13 12.45
CA GLY A 338 0.33 -48.16 12.26
C GLY A 338 0.75 -47.92 10.79
N ILE A 339 0.08 -48.58 9.84
CA ILE A 339 0.31 -48.40 8.40
C ILE A 339 -0.03 -46.96 7.97
N TYR A 340 -1.13 -46.40 8.46
CA TYR A 340 -1.48 -45.00 8.23
C TYR A 340 -0.37 -44.05 8.71
N LEU A 341 0.10 -44.20 9.95
CA LEU A 341 1.17 -43.37 10.50
C LEU A 341 2.48 -43.53 9.73
N LEU A 342 2.80 -44.75 9.27
CA LEU A 342 3.98 -45.01 8.44
C LEU A 342 3.92 -44.20 7.13
N ILE A 343 2.75 -44.17 6.46
CA ILE A 343 2.56 -43.43 5.21
C ILE A 343 2.65 -41.92 5.45
N ILE A 344 2.07 -41.40 6.53
CA ILE A 344 2.20 -39.99 6.92
C ILE A 344 3.66 -39.65 7.23
N GLY A 345 4.40 -40.53 7.91
CA GLY A 345 5.82 -40.33 8.20
C GLY A 345 6.67 -40.26 6.93
N PHE A 346 6.42 -41.14 5.97
CA PHE A 346 7.07 -41.11 4.66
C PHE A 346 6.75 -39.81 3.90
N LYS A 347 5.48 -39.39 3.89
CA LYS A 347 5.07 -38.14 3.23
C LYS A 347 5.64 -36.90 3.92
N SER A 348 5.65 -36.88 5.25
CA SER A 348 6.28 -35.82 6.02
C SER A 348 7.78 -35.71 5.73
N SER A 349 8.48 -36.83 5.52
CA SER A 349 9.89 -36.80 5.14
C SER A 349 10.11 -36.39 3.69
N SER A 350 9.20 -36.76 2.77
CA SER A 350 9.30 -36.44 1.34
C SER A 350 9.04 -34.97 1.03
N PHE A 351 8.23 -34.28 1.85
CA PHE A 351 7.88 -32.87 1.68
C PHE A 351 8.72 -31.94 2.55
N SER A 352 9.77 -32.45 3.20
CA SER A 352 10.66 -31.65 4.04
C SER A 352 11.43 -30.65 3.18
N GLY A 353 11.39 -29.38 3.58
CA GLY A 353 12.00 -28.25 2.85
C GLY A 353 11.05 -27.51 1.91
N SER A 354 9.90 -28.09 1.53
CA SER A 354 8.99 -27.48 0.54
C SER A 354 7.52 -27.87 0.73
N TYR A 355 7.08 -28.09 1.98
CA TYR A 355 5.73 -28.57 2.26
C TYR A 355 4.61 -27.65 1.73
N CYS A 356 4.78 -26.33 1.82
CA CYS A 356 3.74 -25.37 1.45
C CYS A 356 3.30 -25.50 -0.02
N GLN A 357 4.24 -25.64 -0.95
CA GLN A 357 3.97 -25.87 -2.37
C GLN A 357 3.17 -27.16 -2.63
N HIS A 358 3.41 -28.20 -1.82
CA HIS A 358 2.74 -29.49 -1.95
C HIS A 358 1.45 -29.61 -1.14
N LYS A 359 1.11 -28.64 -0.28
CA LYS A 359 -0.03 -28.71 0.65
C LYS A 359 -1.36 -28.91 -0.08
N VAL A 360 -1.66 -28.06 -1.06
CA VAL A 360 -2.91 -28.09 -1.84
C VAL A 360 -3.01 -29.38 -2.66
N SER A 361 -1.93 -29.73 -3.36
CA SER A 361 -1.85 -30.97 -4.16
C SER A 361 -2.02 -32.23 -3.29
N TRP A 362 -1.44 -32.23 -2.08
CA TRP A 362 -1.55 -33.33 -1.14
C TRP A 362 -2.96 -33.48 -0.59
N GLN A 363 -3.57 -32.40 -0.09
CA GLN A 363 -4.91 -32.43 0.52
C GLN A 363 -6.02 -32.76 -0.49
N SER A 364 -5.85 -32.34 -1.74
CA SER A 364 -6.79 -32.68 -2.84
C SER A 364 -6.57 -34.10 -3.40
N SER A 365 -5.45 -34.75 -3.07
CA SER A 365 -5.09 -36.05 -3.66
C SER A 365 -6.02 -37.18 -3.23
N SER A 366 -6.23 -38.13 -4.16
CA SER A 366 -6.95 -39.39 -3.88
C SER A 366 -6.23 -40.26 -2.84
N THR A 367 -4.92 -40.08 -2.66
CA THR A 367 -4.14 -40.77 -1.64
C THR A 367 -4.49 -40.26 -0.24
N CYS A 368 -4.57 -38.93 -0.05
CA CYS A 368 -4.99 -38.34 1.22
C CYS A 368 -6.42 -38.77 1.60
N ARG A 369 -7.35 -38.74 0.63
CA ARG A 369 -8.74 -39.21 0.85
C ARG A 369 -8.82 -40.68 1.28
N ARG A 370 -8.09 -41.57 0.60
CA ARG A 370 -8.04 -43.00 0.97
C ARG A 370 -7.41 -43.23 2.35
N LEU A 371 -6.40 -42.45 2.71
CA LEU A 371 -5.81 -42.50 4.05
C LEU A 371 -6.79 -42.02 5.13
N GLY A 372 -7.59 -41.00 4.84
CA GLY A 372 -8.67 -40.54 5.71
C GLY A 372 -9.70 -41.64 6.01
N VAL A 373 -10.15 -42.34 4.96
CA VAL A 373 -11.03 -43.52 5.12
C VAL A 373 -10.33 -44.60 5.95
N LEU A 374 -9.07 -44.90 5.66
CA LEU A 374 -8.30 -45.95 6.34
C LEU A 374 -8.16 -45.69 7.85
N ILE A 375 -7.81 -44.45 8.26
CA ILE A 375 -7.67 -44.12 9.68
C ILE A 375 -9.03 -44.08 10.40
N MET A 376 -10.06 -43.52 9.75
CA MET A 376 -11.39 -43.43 10.35
C MET A 376 -11.99 -44.83 10.57
N THR A 377 -11.85 -45.73 9.60
CA THR A 377 -12.29 -47.12 9.76
C THR A 377 -11.58 -47.84 10.90
N SER A 378 -10.28 -47.65 11.03
CA SER A 378 -9.49 -48.21 12.12
C SER A 378 -9.94 -47.70 13.50
N CYS A 379 -10.04 -46.38 13.67
CA CYS A 379 -10.44 -45.78 14.94
C CYS A 379 -11.83 -46.23 15.37
N GLU A 380 -12.80 -46.22 14.45
CA GLU A 380 -14.18 -46.64 14.74
C GLU A 380 -14.30 -48.15 14.96
N ALA A 381 -13.49 -48.96 14.27
CA ALA A 381 -13.43 -50.40 14.53
C ALA A 381 -12.86 -50.68 15.93
N SER A 382 -11.75 -50.02 16.31
CA SER A 382 -11.15 -50.18 17.64
C SER A 382 -12.09 -49.75 18.76
N THR A 383 -12.80 -48.62 18.63
CA THR A 383 -13.80 -48.19 19.62
C THR A 383 -14.96 -49.18 19.72
N GLY A 384 -15.51 -49.63 18.59
CA GLY A 384 -16.58 -50.64 18.56
C GLY A 384 -16.16 -51.97 19.19
N ILE A 385 -14.95 -52.45 18.90
CA ILE A 385 -14.40 -53.68 19.47
C ILE A 385 -14.19 -53.53 20.98
N MET A 386 -13.69 -52.39 21.46
CA MET A 386 -13.56 -52.13 22.91
C MET A 386 -14.91 -52.14 23.63
N VAL A 387 -15.97 -51.59 23.03
CA VAL A 387 -17.34 -51.65 23.56
C VAL A 387 -17.84 -53.10 23.63
N ILE A 388 -17.60 -53.90 22.58
CA ILE A 388 -18.00 -55.32 22.59
C ILE A 388 -17.20 -56.12 23.61
N MET A 389 -15.90 -55.86 23.73
CA MET A 389 -15.04 -56.53 24.71
C MET A 389 -15.48 -56.22 26.15
N THR A 390 -15.81 -54.96 26.45
CA THR A 390 -16.28 -54.52 27.76
C THR A 390 -17.67 -55.10 28.08
N THR A 391 -18.59 -55.09 27.13
CA THR A 391 -19.92 -55.72 27.30
C THR A 391 -19.83 -57.23 27.50
N TYR A 392 -18.95 -57.92 26.77
CA TYR A 392 -18.71 -59.36 26.95
C TYR A 392 -18.16 -59.68 28.35
N ARG A 393 -17.22 -58.86 28.85
CA ARG A 393 -16.69 -58.97 30.22
C ARG A 393 -17.78 -58.75 31.27
N LEU A 394 -18.62 -57.73 31.10
CA LEU A 394 -19.74 -57.48 32.00
C LEU A 394 -20.73 -58.65 32.00
N TYR A 395 -21.07 -59.17 30.82
CA TYR A 395 -21.96 -60.33 30.68
C TYR A 395 -21.37 -61.58 31.36
N ALA A 396 -20.06 -61.79 31.25
CA ALA A 396 -19.35 -62.88 31.94
C ALA A 396 -19.47 -62.80 33.47
N VAL A 397 -19.44 -61.60 34.04
CA VAL A 397 -19.62 -61.38 35.47
C VAL A 397 -21.08 -61.63 35.90
N ILE A 398 -22.05 -61.15 35.12
CA ILE A 398 -23.48 -61.25 35.49
C ILE A 398 -24.04 -62.67 35.28
N LYS A 399 -23.63 -63.37 34.22
CA LYS A 399 -24.18 -64.69 33.83
C LYS A 399 -23.07 -65.72 33.54
N PRO A 400 -22.27 -66.13 34.55
CA PRO A 400 -21.10 -66.97 34.35
C PRO A 400 -21.40 -68.31 33.64
N TRP A 401 -22.53 -68.95 33.95
CA TRP A 401 -22.91 -70.26 33.40
C TRP A 401 -23.39 -70.21 31.94
N LYS A 402 -23.93 -69.08 31.47
CA LYS A 402 -24.43 -68.94 30.08
C LYS A 402 -23.34 -68.55 29.08
N VAL A 403 -22.22 -68.01 29.54
CA VAL A 403 -21.15 -67.47 28.68
C VAL A 403 -20.41 -68.58 27.93
N GLY A 404 -20.27 -69.77 28.55
CA GLY A 404 -19.64 -70.93 27.91
C GLY A 404 -20.37 -71.47 26.67
N HIS A 405 -21.62 -71.06 26.43
CA HIS A 405 -22.42 -71.48 25.27
C HIS A 405 -22.33 -70.52 24.08
N ILE A 406 -21.66 -69.38 24.21
CA ILE A 406 -21.54 -68.42 23.11
C ILE A 406 -20.60 -68.99 22.06
N ARG A 407 -21.11 -69.18 20.84
CA ARG A 407 -20.34 -69.70 19.71
C ARG A 407 -19.43 -68.61 19.14
N PRO A 408 -18.16 -68.90 18.81
CA PRO A 408 -17.23 -67.93 18.23
C PRO A 408 -17.71 -67.36 16.89
N LEU A 409 -18.53 -68.12 16.14
CA LEU A 409 -19.15 -67.66 14.91
C LEU A 409 -20.06 -66.44 15.14
N VAL A 410 -20.80 -66.40 16.25
CA VAL A 410 -21.68 -65.26 16.57
C VAL A 410 -20.83 -64.02 16.86
N THR A 411 -19.74 -64.18 17.59
CA THR A 411 -18.77 -63.11 17.84
C THR A 411 -18.15 -62.59 16.55
N ALA A 412 -17.76 -63.49 15.62
CA ALA A 412 -17.22 -63.12 14.33
C ALA A 412 -18.24 -62.35 13.45
N LEU A 413 -19.53 -62.71 13.51
CA LEU A 413 -20.59 -61.96 12.83
C LEU A 413 -20.74 -60.53 13.37
N TRP A 414 -20.70 -60.36 14.70
CA TRP A 414 -20.69 -59.03 15.31
C TRP A 414 -19.46 -58.22 14.92
N MET A 415 -18.27 -58.84 14.84
CA MET A 415 -17.07 -58.16 14.34
C MET A 415 -17.23 -57.73 12.88
N GLY A 416 -17.76 -58.61 12.02
CA GLY A 416 -18.07 -58.27 10.62
C GLY A 416 -19.02 -57.09 10.52
N MET A 417 -20.06 -57.04 11.36
CA MET A 417 -20.98 -55.90 11.43
C MET A 417 -20.27 -54.61 11.87
N VAL A 418 -19.39 -54.67 12.88
CA VAL A 418 -18.59 -53.50 13.30
C VAL A 418 -17.72 -53.00 12.16
N TRP A 419 -16.95 -53.86 11.51
CA TRP A 419 -16.11 -53.46 10.38
C TRP A 419 -16.91 -52.83 9.23
N VAL A 420 -18.06 -53.40 8.90
CA VAL A 420 -18.95 -52.83 7.86
C VAL A 420 -19.48 -51.47 8.29
N LEU A 421 -19.94 -51.34 9.53
CA LEU A 421 -20.46 -50.07 10.05
C LEU A 421 -19.37 -48.99 10.08
N SER A 422 -18.18 -49.33 10.59
CA SER A 422 -17.01 -48.43 10.61
C SER A 422 -16.60 -48.00 9.20
N PHE A 423 -16.64 -48.92 8.22
CA PHE A 423 -16.38 -48.60 6.82
C PHE A 423 -17.43 -47.65 6.23
N VAL A 424 -18.71 -47.90 6.45
CA VAL A 424 -19.78 -47.03 5.98
C VAL A 424 -19.66 -45.63 6.58
N ILE A 425 -19.42 -45.53 7.90
CA ILE A 425 -19.21 -44.25 8.59
C ILE A 425 -18.01 -43.49 8.02
N ALA A 426 -16.91 -44.18 7.71
CA ALA A 426 -15.71 -43.55 7.16
C ALA A 426 -15.87 -43.04 5.73
N VAL A 427 -16.78 -43.60 4.94
CA VAL A 427 -16.99 -43.20 3.54
C VAL A 427 -17.99 -42.05 3.41
N ILE A 428 -19.02 -41.97 4.26
CA ILE A 428 -20.06 -40.92 4.17
C ILE A 428 -19.51 -39.48 4.10
N PRO A 429 -18.51 -39.08 4.90
CA PRO A 429 -17.98 -37.71 4.87
C PRO A 429 -16.92 -37.45 3.78
N ASN A 430 -16.53 -38.45 2.98
CA ASN A 430 -15.47 -38.38 1.96
C ASN A 430 -16.00 -38.45 0.53
#